data_AF-A0A9X3YLS8-F1
#
_entry.id   AF-A0A9X3YLS8-F1
#
_cell.length_a   1.000
_cell.length_b   1.000
_cell.length_c   1.000
_cell.angle_alpha   90.00
_cell.angle_beta   90.00
_cell.angle_gamma   90.00
#
_symmetry.space_group_name_H-M   'P 1'
#
loop_
_entity.id
_entity.type
_entity.pdbx_description
1 polymer ?
#
loop_
_entity_poly.entity_id
_entity_poly.type
_entity_poly.pdbx_seq_one_letter_code
_entity_poly.pdbx_strand_id
1 'polypeptide(L)'
;MHTYKDHFACFACRKTYRKAWSASERGRFATGEDCDGARSVCPQCARRMAKMGLDFKAPPQRDVEAWRIVEHLYARGLNFESCGCGGPGYVPPKKLSELPAWFARRKSTSPGAALLAAIGARHGLAA
;
A
#
# COMPACT_ATOMS: atom_id res chain seq x y z
N MET A 1 -11.64 19.15 15.52
CA MET A 1 -11.28 17.76 15.14
C MET A 1 -10.96 17.73 13.66
N HIS A 2 -9.70 17.56 13.28
CA HIS A 2 -9.32 17.53 11.87
C HIS A 2 -9.88 16.26 11.23
N THR A 3 -10.70 16.43 10.19
CA THR A 3 -11.19 15.30 9.41
C THR A 3 -10.06 14.88 8.47
N TYR A 4 -9.33 13.84 8.85
CA TYR A 4 -8.33 13.22 7.99
C TYR A 4 -9.02 12.68 6.72
N LYS A 5 -8.40 12.95 5.58
CA LYS A 5 -8.89 12.53 4.26
C LYS A 5 -7.94 11.47 3.73
N ASP A 6 -8.49 10.36 3.29
CA ASP A 6 -7.69 9.32 2.65
C ASP A 6 -7.38 9.70 1.21
N HIS A 7 -6.17 9.35 0.80
CA HIS A 7 -5.73 9.47 -0.57
C HIS A 7 -6.11 8.20 -1.33
N PHE A 8 -6.78 8.40 -2.47
CA PHE A 8 -7.10 7.35 -3.42
C PHE A 8 -6.33 7.59 -4.71
N ALA A 9 -5.79 6.54 -5.31
CA ALA A 9 -5.02 6.59 -6.53
C ALA A 9 -5.68 5.77 -7.65
N CYS A 10 -5.78 6.35 -8.84
CA CYS A 10 -6.15 5.64 -10.06
C CYS A 10 -4.90 5.44 -10.91
N PHE A 11 -4.45 4.19 -11.06
CA PHE A 11 -3.24 3.87 -11.85
C PHE A 11 -3.45 4.04 -13.36
N ALA A 12 -4.68 3.84 -13.85
CA ALA A 12 -4.99 4.03 -15.27
C ALA A 12 -4.90 5.52 -15.67
N CYS A 13 -5.50 6.41 -14.88
CA CYS A 13 -5.46 7.85 -15.13
C CYS A 13 -4.19 8.52 -14.59
N ARG A 14 -3.43 7.84 -13.70
CA ARG A 14 -2.30 8.40 -12.96
C ARG A 14 -2.68 9.67 -12.19
N LYS A 15 -3.82 9.60 -11.50
CA LYS A 15 -4.39 10.70 -10.72
C LYS A 15 -4.72 10.27 -9.31
N THR A 16 -4.61 11.21 -8.39
CA THR A 16 -5.02 11.04 -7.01
C THR A 16 -6.21 11.91 -6.67
N TYR A 17 -7.06 11.39 -5.80
CA TYR A 17 -8.23 12.07 -5.29
C TYR A 17 -8.27 11.88 -3.79
N ARG A 18 -8.66 12.91 -3.05
CA ARG A 18 -8.82 12.85 -1.60
C ARG A 18 -10.29 12.70 -1.28
N LYS A 19 -10.66 11.68 -0.52
CA LYS A 19 -12.04 11.47 -0.07
C LYS A 19 -12.11 11.62 1.44
N ALA A 20 -13.06 12.42 1.91
CA ALA A 20 -13.42 12.43 3.32
C ALA A 20 -14.39 11.27 3.57
N TRP A 21 -14.19 10.55 4.68
CA TRP A 21 -15.12 9.51 5.09
C TRP A 21 -16.42 10.14 5.58
N SER A 22 -17.56 9.65 5.09
CA SER A 22 -18.87 10.00 5.66
C SER A 22 -18.98 9.48 7.10
N ALA A 23 -19.85 10.10 7.90
CA ALA A 23 -20.09 9.67 9.29
C ALA A 23 -20.51 8.18 9.37
N SER A 24 -21.30 7.71 8.42
CA SER A 24 -21.73 6.30 8.29
C SER A 24 -20.62 5.34 7.88
N GLU A 25 -19.63 5.78 7.10
CA GLU A 25 -18.48 4.94 6.73
C GLU A 25 -17.47 4.82 7.89
N ARG A 26 -17.35 5.85 8.75
CA ARG A 26 -16.49 5.80 9.95
C ARG A 26 -17.00 4.83 11.03
N GLY A 27 -18.32 4.68 11.18
CA GLY A 27 -18.92 3.75 12.14
C GLY A 27 -18.64 2.26 11.85
N ARG A 28 -18.35 1.90 10.60
CA ARG A 28 -18.07 0.52 10.19
C ARG A 28 -16.69 -0.01 10.62
N PHE A 29 -15.77 0.87 11.01
CA PHE A 29 -14.52 0.45 11.65
C PHE A 29 -14.76 -0.22 13.01
N ALA A 30 -15.89 0.07 13.67
CA ALA A 30 -16.24 -0.53 14.96
C ALA A 30 -16.85 -1.95 14.85
N THR A 31 -17.38 -2.34 13.68
CA THR A 31 -18.06 -3.64 13.49
C THR A 31 -17.18 -4.72 12.86
N GLY A 32 -15.93 -4.42 12.52
CA GLY A 32 -15.00 -5.42 11.98
C GLY A 32 -15.33 -5.92 10.57
N GLU A 33 -16.34 -5.35 9.91
CA GLU A 33 -16.60 -5.59 8.48
C GLU A 33 -15.54 -4.87 7.65
N ASP A 34 -14.89 -5.60 6.76
CA ASP A 34 -13.76 -5.17 5.93
C ASP A 34 -13.96 -3.76 5.36
N CYS A 35 -13.24 -2.81 5.96
CA CYS A 35 -13.18 -1.40 5.57
C CYS A 35 -12.30 -1.19 4.33
N ASP A 36 -12.33 -2.15 3.39
CA ASP A 36 -11.57 -2.22 2.15
C ASP A 36 -12.02 -1.15 1.15
N GLY A 37 -11.78 0.13 1.45
CA GLY A 37 -11.90 1.24 0.51
C GLY A 37 -13.16 1.19 -0.35
N ALA A 38 -14.29 0.78 0.24
CA ALA A 38 -15.41 0.21 -0.50
C ALA A 38 -15.93 1.18 -1.56
N ARG A 39 -15.60 0.88 -2.83
CA ARG A 39 -16.15 1.47 -4.06
C ARG A 39 -15.72 2.90 -4.40
N SER A 40 -14.52 3.34 -4.02
CA SER A 40 -13.97 4.56 -4.64
C SER A 40 -13.67 4.30 -6.12
N VAL A 41 -14.56 4.79 -7.00
CA VAL A 41 -14.38 4.78 -8.45
C VAL A 41 -13.74 6.07 -8.91
N CYS A 42 -12.89 6.00 -9.93
CA CYS A 42 -12.28 7.18 -10.50
C CYS A 42 -13.34 8.02 -11.22
N PRO A 43 -13.50 9.32 -10.92
CA PRO A 43 -14.49 10.15 -11.59
C PRO A 43 -14.19 10.39 -13.08
N GLN A 44 -12.97 10.09 -13.53
CA GLN A 44 -12.58 10.25 -14.94
C GLN A 44 -12.78 8.98 -15.77
N CYS A 45 -12.53 7.79 -15.22
CA CYS A 45 -12.54 6.54 -15.99
C CYS A 45 -13.42 5.43 -15.40
N ALA A 46 -14.15 5.72 -14.31
CA ALA A 46 -14.99 4.79 -13.56
C ALA A 46 -14.28 3.52 -13.04
N ARG A 47 -12.96 3.39 -13.20
CA ARG A 47 -12.19 2.25 -12.68
C ARG A 47 -12.05 2.34 -11.17
N ARG A 48 -11.90 1.18 -10.52
CA ARG A 48 -11.61 1.08 -9.08
C ARG A 48 -10.30 1.80 -8.74
N MET A 49 -10.33 2.51 -7.63
CA MET A 49 -9.17 3.22 -7.09
C MET A 49 -8.56 2.47 -5.92
N ALA A 50 -7.25 2.56 -5.80
CA ALA A 50 -6.48 2.06 -4.68
C ALA A 50 -6.52 3.04 -3.51
N LYS A 51 -6.85 2.57 -2.31
CA LYS A 51 -6.73 3.35 -1.07
C LYS A 51 -5.25 3.38 -0.67
N MET A 52 -4.62 4.54 -0.78
CA MET A 52 -3.19 4.70 -0.53
C MET A 52 -2.86 5.12 0.90
N GLY A 53 -3.85 5.52 1.70
CA GLY A 53 -3.65 5.98 3.08
C GLY A 53 -3.54 7.50 3.19
N LEU A 54 -3.04 7.96 4.34
CA LEU A 54 -3.06 9.38 4.73
C LEU A 54 -1.81 10.14 4.27
N ASP A 55 -0.65 9.48 4.24
CA ASP A 55 0.64 10.13 3.95
C ASP A 55 1.10 9.97 2.50
N PHE A 56 0.17 9.63 1.59
CA PHE A 56 0.53 9.37 0.20
C PHE A 56 0.80 10.66 -0.59
N LYS A 57 2.06 10.82 -1.01
CA LYS A 57 2.48 11.84 -1.97
C LYS A 57 2.42 11.32 -3.40
N ALA A 58 1.47 11.86 -4.17
CA ALA A 58 1.26 11.50 -5.57
C ALA A 58 2.49 11.87 -6.43
N PRO A 59 3.01 10.94 -7.25
CA PRO A 59 4.00 11.28 -8.28
C PRO A 59 3.39 12.21 -9.35
N PRO A 60 4.22 12.96 -10.10
CA PRO A 60 3.76 13.71 -11.27
C PRO A 60 3.01 12.80 -12.25
N GLN A 61 1.89 13.25 -12.81
CA GLN A 61 1.07 12.41 -13.72
C GLN A 61 1.87 11.88 -14.92
N ARG A 62 2.80 12.68 -15.45
CA ARG A 62 3.67 12.31 -16.58
C ARG A 62 4.71 11.24 -16.26
N ASP A 63 5.01 11.01 -14.98
CA ASP A 63 6.04 10.08 -14.54
C ASP A 63 5.52 8.64 -14.48
N VAL A 64 5.44 8.01 -15.65
CA VAL A 64 4.92 6.64 -15.80
C VAL A 64 5.69 5.64 -14.94
N GLU A 65 6.99 5.84 -14.78
CA GLU A 65 7.85 4.92 -14.02
C GLU A 65 7.49 4.97 -12.54
N ALA A 66 7.40 6.17 -11.95
CA ALA A 66 7.00 6.32 -10.56
C ALA A 66 5.60 5.76 -10.29
N TRP A 67 4.65 5.95 -11.22
CA TRP A 67 3.31 5.38 -11.09
C TRP A 67 3.31 3.85 -11.12
N ARG A 68 4.13 3.22 -11.97
CA ARG A 68 4.31 1.76 -11.99
C ARG A 68 4.94 1.26 -10.71
N ILE A 69 5.91 1.98 -10.15
CA ILE A 69 6.51 1.63 -8.86
C ILE A 69 5.44 1.58 -7.78
N VAL A 70 4.63 2.64 -7.65
CA VAL A 70 3.54 2.71 -6.67
C VAL A 70 2.52 1.58 -6.88
N GLU A 71 2.17 1.26 -8.12
CA GLU A 71 1.27 0.15 -8.45
C GLU A 71 1.82 -1.21 -7.97
N HIS A 72 3.11 -1.49 -8.20
CA HIS A 72 3.75 -2.73 -7.77
C HIS A 72 3.81 -2.87 -6.24
N LEU A 73 3.89 -1.76 -5.53
CA LEU A 73 3.92 -1.69 -4.08
C LEU A 73 2.53 -1.95 -3.51
N TYR A 74 1.52 -1.27 -4.06
CA TYR A 74 0.14 -1.47 -3.67
C TYR A 74 -0.32 -2.91 -3.92
N ALA A 75 0.06 -3.51 -5.06
CA ALA A 75 -0.23 -4.91 -5.37
C ALA A 75 0.37 -5.91 -4.37
N ARG A 76 1.36 -5.49 -3.57
CA ARG A 76 1.98 -6.29 -2.50
C ARG A 76 1.49 -5.88 -1.10
N GLY A 77 0.39 -5.13 -1.02
CA GLY A 77 -0.21 -4.68 0.23
C GLY A 77 0.55 -3.54 0.91
N LEU A 78 1.51 -2.90 0.23
CA LEU A 78 2.22 -1.75 0.79
C LEU A 78 1.46 -0.47 0.45
N ASN A 79 0.90 0.15 1.47
CA ASN A 79 0.21 1.43 1.41
C ASN A 79 0.84 2.43 2.42
N PHE A 80 0.43 3.69 2.35
CA PHE A 80 0.92 4.81 3.15
C PHE A 80 -0.08 5.15 4.28
N GLU A 81 -0.55 4.11 4.98
CA GLU A 81 -1.56 4.25 6.06
C GLU A 81 -0.96 4.68 7.40
N SER A 82 0.33 4.44 7.64
CA SER A 82 0.92 4.69 8.97
C SER A 82 1.10 6.18 9.25
N CYS A 83 0.51 6.64 10.36
CA CYS A 83 1.02 7.79 11.11
C CYS A 83 2.50 7.51 11.42
N GLY A 84 3.43 8.33 10.91
CA GLY A 84 4.89 8.10 10.88
C GLY A 84 5.62 7.97 12.24
N CYS A 85 5.00 7.39 13.26
CA CYS A 85 5.52 7.21 14.61
C CYS A 85 6.48 6.01 14.77
N GLY A 86 6.77 5.24 13.70
CA GLY A 86 7.54 3.99 13.76
C GLY A 86 8.81 3.92 12.90
N GLY A 87 9.30 5.06 12.40
CA GLY A 87 10.52 5.14 11.59
C GLY A 87 10.37 6.04 10.36
N PRO A 88 11.45 6.24 9.57
CA PRO A 88 11.36 6.97 8.33
C PRO A 88 10.35 6.23 7.46
N GLY A 89 9.20 6.86 7.22
CA GLY A 89 8.10 6.27 6.46
C GLY A 89 8.57 5.66 5.14
N TYR A 90 7.70 4.87 4.54
CA TYR A 90 7.95 4.17 3.30
C TYR A 90 8.58 5.08 2.21
N VAL A 91 9.86 4.85 1.84
CA VAL A 91 10.51 5.54 0.70
C VAL A 91 10.61 4.58 -0.49
N PRO A 92 9.79 4.76 -1.54
CA PRO A 92 9.89 3.96 -2.75
C PRO A 92 11.23 4.16 -3.47
N PRO A 93 11.73 3.15 -4.20
CA PRO A 93 12.85 3.33 -5.11
C PRO A 93 12.48 4.34 -6.21
N LYS A 94 13.50 4.93 -6.85
CA LYS A 94 13.30 5.91 -7.93
C LYS A 94 13.13 5.24 -9.30
N LYS A 95 13.71 4.06 -9.50
CA LYS A 95 13.65 3.33 -10.77
C LYS A 95 12.89 2.02 -10.64
N LEU A 96 12.23 1.61 -11.71
CA LEU A 96 11.45 0.37 -11.74
C LEU A 96 12.37 -0.86 -11.64
N SER A 97 13.56 -0.79 -12.24
CA SER A 97 14.54 -1.86 -12.21
C SER A 97 15.09 -2.17 -10.81
N GLU A 98 15.00 -1.23 -9.87
CA GLU A 98 15.45 -1.40 -8.50
C GLU A 98 14.43 -2.12 -7.61
N LEU A 99 13.17 -2.22 -8.05
CA LEU A 99 12.11 -2.87 -7.27
C LEU A 99 12.46 -4.28 -6.79
N PRO A 100 12.99 -5.20 -7.63
CA PRO A 100 13.31 -6.55 -7.18
C PRO A 100 14.36 -6.55 -6.05
N ALA A 101 15.44 -5.79 -6.22
CA ALA A 101 16.49 -5.65 -5.22
C ALA A 101 15.96 -4.98 -3.94
N TRP A 102 15.10 -3.98 -4.10
CA TRP A 102 14.46 -3.27 -3.00
C TRP A 102 13.56 -4.21 -2.18
N PHE A 103 12.73 -5.04 -2.84
CA PHE A 103 11.92 -6.05 -2.15
C PHE A 103 12.78 -7.12 -1.50
N ALA A 104 13.85 -7.58 -2.16
CA ALA A 104 14.75 -8.59 -1.62
C ALA A 104 15.41 -8.14 -0.31
N ARG A 105 15.91 -6.89 -0.26
CA ARG A 105 16.46 -6.29 0.97
C ARG A 105 15.45 -6.19 2.10
N ARG A 106 14.17 -6.10 1.76
CA ARG A 106 13.08 -5.79 2.69
C ARG A 106 12.25 -7.00 3.06
N LYS A 107 12.61 -8.21 2.61
CA LYS A 107 12.03 -9.45 3.16
C LYS A 107 12.38 -9.49 4.64
N SER A 108 11.53 -8.89 5.47
CA SER A 108 11.53 -9.10 6.90
C SER A 108 11.25 -10.57 7.08
N THR A 109 12.20 -11.32 7.61
CA THR A 109 11.95 -12.70 8.03
C THR A 109 10.77 -12.66 8.97
N SER A 110 9.61 -13.12 8.52
CA SER A 110 8.46 -13.22 9.41
C SER A 110 8.80 -14.26 10.49
N PRO A 111 8.22 -14.15 11.69
CA PRO A 111 8.37 -15.20 12.71
C PRO A 111 8.06 -16.59 12.15
N GLY A 112 7.09 -16.69 11.23
CA GLY A 112 6.77 -17.93 10.50
C GLY A 112 7.86 -18.37 9.53
N ALA A 113 8.50 -17.45 8.78
CA ALA A 113 9.62 -17.79 7.91
C ALA A 113 10.86 -18.23 8.70
N ALA A 114 11.14 -17.59 9.83
CA ALA A 114 12.19 -18.02 10.76
C ALA A 114 11.88 -19.41 11.34
N LEU A 115 10.62 -19.65 11.72
CA LEU A 115 10.17 -20.94 12.23
C LEU A 115 10.28 -22.05 11.17
N LEU A 116 9.86 -21.80 9.92
CA LEU A 116 9.99 -22.74 8.81
C LEU A 116 11.46 -23.09 8.55
N ALA A 117 12.35 -22.09 8.54
CA ALA A 117 13.79 -22.33 8.42
C ALA A 117 14.33 -23.20 9.58
N ALA A 118 13.90 -22.92 10.82
CA ALA A 118 14.28 -23.70 12.00
C ALA A 118 13.71 -25.13 11.98
N ILE A 119 12.53 -25.36 11.41
CA ILE A 119 11.94 -26.69 11.23
C ILE A 119 12.69 -27.44 10.12
N GLY A 120 12.96 -26.81 8.98
CA GLY A 120 13.73 -27.39 7.88
C GLY A 120 15.13 -27.84 8.31
N ALA A 121 15.84 -27.02 9.09
CA ALA A 121 17.17 -27.35 9.63
C ALA A 121 17.16 -28.55 10.59
N ARG A 122 16.04 -28.83 11.28
CA ARG A 122 15.89 -29.95 12.21
C ARG A 122 15.52 -31.27 11.53
N HIS A 123 14.85 -31.21 10.38
CA HIS A 123 14.32 -32.39 9.70
C HIS A 123 15.04 -32.77 8.41
N GLY A 124 16.15 -32.10 8.06
CA GLY A 124 16.96 -32.45 6.88
C GLY A 124 16.21 -32.30 5.55
N LEU A 125 15.09 -31.58 5.55
CA LEU A 125 14.32 -31.23 4.35
C LEU A 125 15.03 -30.05 3.70
N ALA A 126 16.07 -30.34 2.91
CA ALA A 126 16.64 -29.38 1.98
C ALA A 126 15.57 -29.02 0.94
N ALA A 127 15.34 -27.72 0.76
CA ALA A 127 14.60 -27.16 -0.36
C ALA A 127 15.42 -27.25 -1.66
#